data_AF-A0A1I5MZG9-F1
#
_entry.id   AF-A0A1I5MZG9-F1
#
_cell.length_a   1.000
_cell.length_b   1.000
_cell.length_c   1.000
_cell.angle_alpha   90.00
_cell.angle_beta   90.00
_cell.angle_gamma   90.00
#
_symmetry.space_group_name_H-M   'P 1'
#
loop_
_entity.id
_entity.type
_entity.pdbx_description
1 polymer ?
#
loop_
_entity_poly.entity_id
_entity_poly.type
_entity_poly.pdbx_seq_one_letter_code
_entity_poly.pdbx_strand_id
1 'polypeptide(L)'
;MPNERTYLAVPYAERKAADKAGAIFDNSRKLWYAPSEKLSDALQQWLPNNTRSTQDLRAQFASFLRSHDVDLRGEPEMDGSWHRVTINGERKSNASYRGFDDGGVPNGQLKLFKGDETLQWRGEAVEMSREQREAVMAQAEHNREKKAEDLAKERDAAAKNAFGIWKNAPHWATQKRCDYLKRKGVDGYGVKALDDGRLLIPLRDTNGRLHNVQFVGKDKFFLENGRKEGLFHVIDPKRQLESDVAKALFIAEGYATAASVHKATGLPTLVAFDGGNLVKVAKEIREKYPDLQICIAADNDHQLPLRGLPNVGLEKGREAAKAVNGKLIAPPLTRKEKAKGLTDWNDIHAERGLKGLEEALRQVFLSLSRNRSQDKNLGRTREMAR
;
A
#
# COMPACT_ATOMS: atom_id res chain seq x y z
N MET A 1 -20.10 4.84 -18.73
CA MET A 1 -20.68 5.37 -17.48
C MET A 1 -20.95 4.16 -16.59
N PRO A 2 -20.48 4.10 -15.34
CA PRO A 2 -20.96 3.08 -14.41
C PRO A 2 -22.48 3.28 -14.25
N ASN A 3 -23.27 2.20 -14.32
CA ASN A 3 -24.70 2.28 -13.98
C ASN A 3 -24.80 2.69 -12.51
N GLU A 4 -25.23 3.92 -12.27
CA GLU A 4 -25.45 4.49 -10.95
C GLU A 4 -26.57 3.69 -10.25
N ARG A 5 -26.33 3.27 -9.00
CA ARG A 5 -27.26 2.45 -8.22
C ARG A 5 -27.52 3.11 -6.88
N THR A 6 -28.79 3.19 -6.49
CA THR A 6 -29.17 3.59 -5.14
C THR A 6 -29.86 2.43 -4.45
N TYR A 7 -29.22 1.80 -3.46
CA TYR A 7 -29.83 0.68 -2.74
C TYR A 7 -30.99 1.12 -1.86
N LEU A 8 -32.00 0.25 -1.78
CA LEU A 8 -33.29 0.48 -1.16
C LEU A 8 -33.55 -0.52 -0.02
N ALA A 9 -34.18 0.00 1.01
CA ALA A 9 -34.70 -0.70 2.17
C ALA A 9 -36.09 -1.28 1.88
N VAL A 10 -36.22 -2.30 1.02
CA VAL A 10 -37.54 -2.83 0.61
C VAL A 10 -37.97 -4.01 1.50
N PRO A 11 -39.02 -3.86 2.35
CA PRO A 11 -39.60 -4.96 3.10
C PRO A 11 -40.00 -6.15 2.22
N TYR A 12 -39.99 -7.36 2.78
CA TYR A 12 -40.41 -8.56 2.04
C TYR A 12 -41.81 -8.44 1.45
N ALA A 13 -42.75 -7.87 2.22
CA ALA A 13 -44.14 -7.67 1.80
C ALA A 13 -44.27 -6.69 0.62
N GLU A 14 -43.30 -5.79 0.44
CA GLU A 14 -43.36 -4.68 -0.51
C GLU A 14 -42.53 -4.91 -1.78
N ARG A 15 -41.88 -6.07 -1.91
CA ARG A 15 -41.02 -6.42 -3.06
C ARG A 15 -41.72 -6.28 -4.41
N LYS A 16 -42.98 -6.70 -4.51
CA LYS A 16 -43.77 -6.55 -5.75
C LYS A 16 -44.08 -5.08 -6.06
N ALA A 17 -44.26 -4.26 -5.02
CA ALA A 17 -44.51 -2.83 -5.19
C ALA A 17 -43.23 -2.10 -5.62
N ALA A 18 -42.08 -2.45 -5.03
CA ALA A 18 -40.79 -1.90 -5.40
C ALA A 18 -40.37 -2.30 -6.83
N ASP A 19 -40.56 -3.57 -7.22
CA ASP A 19 -40.32 -4.05 -8.59
C ASP A 19 -41.18 -3.29 -9.61
N LYS A 20 -42.47 -3.13 -9.31
CA LYS A 20 -43.39 -2.33 -10.15
C LYS A 20 -43.01 -0.85 -10.21
N ALA A 21 -42.41 -0.32 -9.14
CA ALA A 21 -41.87 1.04 -9.09
C ALA A 21 -40.50 1.19 -9.76
N GLY A 22 -39.94 0.11 -10.33
CA GLY A 22 -38.69 0.12 -11.11
C GLY A 22 -37.43 -0.20 -10.31
N ALA A 23 -37.55 -0.72 -9.08
CA ALA A 23 -36.42 -1.26 -8.34
C ALA A 23 -35.98 -2.61 -8.91
N ILE A 24 -34.68 -2.90 -8.87
CA ILE A 24 -34.08 -4.14 -9.36
C ILE A 24 -33.41 -4.86 -8.18
N PHE A 25 -33.54 -6.18 -8.10
CA PHE A 25 -32.87 -6.98 -7.06
C PHE A 25 -31.44 -7.35 -7.48
N ASP A 26 -30.45 -6.95 -6.67
CA ASP A 26 -29.05 -7.35 -6.82
C ASP A 26 -28.82 -8.71 -6.13
N ASN A 27 -28.68 -9.78 -6.92
CA ASN A 27 -28.44 -11.13 -6.40
C ASN A 27 -27.10 -11.29 -5.66
N SER A 28 -26.08 -10.49 -6.00
CA SER A 28 -24.75 -10.59 -5.39
C SER A 28 -24.73 -9.97 -3.99
N ARG A 29 -25.45 -8.86 -3.81
CA ARG A 29 -25.54 -8.13 -2.54
C ARG A 29 -26.80 -8.46 -1.73
N LYS A 30 -27.76 -9.16 -2.34
CA LYS A 30 -29.08 -9.52 -1.78
C LYS A 30 -29.90 -8.30 -1.35
N LEU A 31 -29.81 -7.21 -2.11
CA LEU A 31 -30.47 -5.93 -1.84
C LEU A 31 -31.22 -5.43 -3.07
N TRP A 32 -32.27 -4.63 -2.87
CA TRP A 32 -32.94 -3.91 -3.96
C TRP A 32 -32.17 -2.62 -4.27
N TYR A 33 -32.18 -2.18 -5.53
CA TYR A 33 -31.61 -0.90 -5.94
C TYR A 33 -32.41 -0.22 -7.05
N ALA A 34 -32.38 1.11 -7.08
CA ALA A 34 -32.87 1.92 -8.19
C ALA A 34 -31.74 2.16 -9.21
N PRO A 35 -31.95 2.00 -10.53
CA PRO A 35 -30.92 2.13 -11.55
C PRO A 35 -30.59 3.58 -11.99
N SER A 36 -30.93 4.59 -11.18
CA SER A 36 -30.81 6.03 -11.51
C SER A 36 -30.61 6.89 -10.26
N GLU A 37 -29.81 7.97 -10.38
CA GLU A 37 -29.64 9.02 -9.35
C GLU A 37 -30.95 9.75 -9.03
N LYS A 38 -31.78 9.99 -10.06
CA LYS A 38 -33.12 10.55 -9.90
C LYS A 38 -34.09 9.44 -9.55
N LEU A 39 -34.29 9.21 -8.25
CA LEU A 39 -35.35 8.35 -7.76
C LEU A 39 -36.72 8.95 -8.13
N SER A 40 -37.59 8.12 -8.71
CA SER A 40 -39.01 8.45 -8.78
C SER A 40 -39.58 8.60 -7.37
N ASP A 41 -40.55 9.49 -7.18
CA ASP A 41 -41.23 9.69 -5.89
C ASP A 41 -41.72 8.37 -5.26
N ALA A 42 -42.15 7.42 -6.10
CA ALA A 42 -42.62 6.10 -5.68
C ALA A 42 -41.54 5.24 -4.99
N LEU A 43 -40.25 5.49 -5.25
CA LEU A 43 -39.13 4.74 -4.67
C LEU A 43 -38.53 5.42 -3.43
N GLN A 44 -38.84 6.70 -3.19
CA GLN A 44 -38.28 7.47 -2.08
C GLN A 44 -38.69 6.89 -0.71
N GLN A 45 -39.85 6.24 -0.62
CA GLN A 45 -40.33 5.60 0.60
C GLN A 45 -39.44 4.44 1.10
N TRP A 46 -38.65 3.84 0.20
CA TRP A 46 -37.68 2.78 0.54
C TRP A 46 -36.26 3.31 0.64
N LEU A 47 -36.07 4.64 0.67
CA LEU A 47 -34.76 5.18 1.05
C LEU A 47 -34.50 4.83 2.52
N PRO A 48 -33.27 4.40 2.85
CA PRO A 48 -32.97 4.06 4.23
C PRO A 48 -33.04 5.32 5.11
N ASN A 49 -34.08 5.41 5.95
CA ASN A 49 -34.16 6.42 7.00
C ASN A 49 -33.57 5.86 8.29
N ASN A 50 -32.55 6.54 8.80
CA ASN A 50 -31.76 6.13 9.96
C ASN A 50 -32.59 6.21 11.24
N THR A 51 -33.18 5.10 11.68
CA THR A 51 -33.82 4.99 13.01
C THR A 51 -33.11 3.93 13.86
N ARG A 52 -31.91 4.28 14.32
CA ARG A 52 -31.27 3.66 15.50
C ARG A 52 -30.99 4.76 16.53
N SER A 53 -31.13 4.43 17.81
CA SER A 53 -30.56 5.24 18.89
C SER A 53 -29.03 5.12 18.82
N THR A 54 -28.39 6.01 18.05
CA THR A 54 -26.93 6.10 17.87
C THR A 54 -26.18 6.37 19.17
N GLN A 55 -26.88 6.77 20.22
CA GLN A 55 -26.30 7.17 21.51
C GLN A 55 -25.90 5.97 22.38
N ASP A 56 -26.62 4.84 22.32
CA ASP A 56 -26.30 3.65 23.13
C ASP A 56 -25.09 2.87 22.56
N LEU A 57 -24.97 2.81 21.24
CA LEU A 57 -23.83 2.15 20.56
C LEU A 57 -22.50 2.86 20.80
N ARG A 58 -22.50 4.20 20.73
CA ARG A 58 -21.31 5.00 21.02
C ARG A 58 -20.87 4.83 22.46
N ALA A 59 -21.81 4.73 23.40
CA ALA A 59 -21.51 4.49 24.82
C ALA A 59 -20.89 3.10 25.06
N GLN A 60 -21.38 2.04 24.40
CA GLN A 60 -20.78 0.70 24.47
C GLN A 60 -19.35 0.70 23.90
N PHE A 61 -19.13 1.33 22.74
CA PHE A 61 -17.80 1.43 22.16
C PHE A 61 -16.86 2.31 23.02
N ALA A 62 -17.36 3.40 23.58
CA ALA A 62 -16.63 4.25 24.52
C ALA A 62 -16.17 3.46 25.76
N SER A 63 -17.04 2.59 26.29
CA SER A 63 -16.73 1.71 27.42
C SER A 63 -15.60 0.73 27.07
N PHE A 64 -15.63 0.13 25.88
CA PHE A 64 -14.53 -0.70 25.38
C PHE A 64 -13.21 0.08 25.27
N LEU A 65 -13.22 1.29 24.70
CA LEU A 65 -12.02 2.11 24.57
C LEU A 65 -11.46 2.50 25.95
N ARG A 66 -12.33 2.95 26.87
CA ARG A 66 -11.95 3.31 28.25
C ARG A 66 -11.42 2.12 29.05
N SER A 67 -11.94 0.90 28.81
CA SER A 67 -11.43 -0.31 29.46
C SER A 67 -10.00 -0.69 29.04
N HIS A 68 -9.50 -0.08 27.96
CA HIS A 68 -8.11 -0.18 27.50
C HIS A 68 -7.35 1.13 27.73
N ASP A 69 -7.72 1.88 28.77
CA ASP A 69 -7.07 3.11 29.22
C ASP A 69 -7.03 4.24 28.18
N VAL A 70 -7.91 4.24 27.17
CA VAL A 70 -7.98 5.35 26.20
C VAL A 70 -8.52 6.62 26.87
N ASP A 71 -7.76 7.72 26.78
CA ASP A 71 -8.21 9.08 27.10
C ASP A 71 -9.14 9.60 26.00
N LEU A 72 -10.43 9.27 26.14
CA LEU A 72 -11.47 9.64 25.20
C LEU A 72 -12.13 10.97 25.62
N ARG A 73 -11.91 12.03 24.83
CA ARG A 73 -12.55 13.33 25.03
C ARG A 73 -13.93 13.37 24.35
N GLY A 74 -14.95 12.88 25.05
CA GLY A 74 -16.32 12.80 24.53
C GLY A 74 -16.71 11.40 24.06
N GLU A 75 -17.73 11.32 23.19
CA GLU A 75 -18.18 10.08 22.57
C GLU A 75 -17.35 9.74 21.31
N PRO A 76 -17.09 8.46 21.03
CA PRO A 76 -16.23 8.07 19.91
C PRO A 76 -16.95 8.22 18.57
N GLU A 77 -16.19 8.58 17.53
CA GLU A 77 -16.67 8.62 16.16
C GLU A 77 -16.66 7.22 15.53
N MET A 78 -17.81 6.80 14.99
CA MET A 78 -18.00 5.47 14.37
C MET A 78 -18.23 5.57 12.86
N ASP A 79 -17.43 6.39 12.19
CA ASP A 79 -17.51 6.71 10.77
C ASP A 79 -16.69 5.76 9.86
N GLY A 80 -16.01 4.78 10.47
CA GLY A 80 -15.07 3.86 9.83
C GLY A 80 -13.66 4.40 9.63
N SER A 81 -13.41 5.66 10.00
CA SER A 81 -12.10 6.33 9.89
C SER A 81 -11.25 6.09 11.13
N TRP A 82 -9.92 6.20 10.98
CA TRP A 82 -9.00 6.11 12.11
C TRP A 82 -8.90 7.44 12.86
N HIS A 83 -9.25 7.42 14.14
CA HIS A 83 -9.19 8.55 15.07
C HIS A 83 -8.02 8.39 16.03
N ARG A 84 -7.17 9.42 16.15
CA ARG A 84 -5.98 9.37 17.01
C ARG A 84 -6.36 9.66 18.46
N VAL A 85 -5.87 8.80 19.36
CA VAL A 85 -6.11 8.90 20.79
C VAL A 85 -4.84 8.63 21.60
N THR A 86 -4.90 9.01 22.87
CA THR A 86 -3.83 8.81 23.85
C THR A 86 -4.29 7.77 24.86
N ILE A 87 -3.37 6.94 25.34
CA ILE A 87 -3.58 6.07 26.50
C ILE A 87 -3.22 6.86 27.76
N ASN A 88 -4.06 6.79 28.78
CA ASN A 88 -3.87 7.43 30.07
C ASN A 88 -2.48 7.10 30.64
N GLY A 89 -1.78 8.13 31.13
CA GLY A 89 -0.41 8.02 31.65
C GLY A 89 0.69 8.09 30.58
N GLU A 90 0.36 8.12 29.29
CA GLU A 90 1.33 8.32 28.21
C GLU A 90 1.31 9.76 27.65
N ARG A 91 2.49 10.27 27.24
CA ARG A 91 2.68 11.69 26.89
C ARG A 91 2.35 12.05 25.43
N LYS A 92 1.83 11.12 24.62
CA LYS A 92 1.54 11.31 23.18
C LYS A 92 0.37 10.45 22.71
N SER A 93 -0.30 10.85 21.63
CA SER A 93 -1.22 9.97 20.92
C SER A 93 -0.49 8.72 20.44
N ASN A 94 -0.71 7.61 21.12
CA ASN A 94 0.03 6.35 21.00
C ASN A 94 -0.91 5.19 20.60
N ALA A 95 -2.18 5.52 20.35
CA ALA A 95 -3.19 4.61 19.84
C ALA A 95 -4.08 5.28 18.79
N SER A 96 -4.81 4.46 18.03
CA SER A 96 -5.89 4.93 17.15
C SER A 96 -7.07 4.00 17.25
N TYR A 97 -8.28 4.52 17.14
CA TYR A 97 -9.48 3.68 17.06
C TYR A 97 -10.24 3.94 15.76
N ARG A 98 -11.09 2.99 15.36
CA ARG A 98 -12.14 3.21 14.35
C ARG A 98 -13.36 2.38 14.71
N GLY A 99 -14.54 2.98 14.67
CA GLY A 99 -15.80 2.28 14.86
C GLY A 99 -16.58 2.17 13.55
N PHE A 100 -17.34 1.10 13.39
CA PHE A 100 -18.24 0.86 12.26
C PHE A 100 -19.68 0.75 12.78
N ASP A 101 -20.50 1.74 12.40
CA ASP A 101 -21.96 1.67 12.45
C ASP A 101 -22.51 1.70 11.02
N ASP A 102 -21.95 0.82 10.18
CA ASP A 102 -22.39 0.54 8.82
C ASP A 102 -23.48 -0.54 8.81
N GLY A 103 -24.17 -0.71 9.94
CA GLY A 103 -25.41 -1.43 9.92
C GLY A 103 -25.39 -2.95 10.04
N GLY A 104 -24.21 -3.56 10.05
CA GLY A 104 -24.04 -4.91 10.55
C GLY A 104 -24.17 -5.00 12.07
N VAL A 105 -23.60 -6.07 12.65
CA VAL A 105 -23.27 -6.07 14.08
C VAL A 105 -22.21 -4.97 14.28
N PRO A 106 -22.48 -3.94 15.08
CA PRO A 106 -21.54 -2.87 15.34
C PRO A 106 -20.19 -3.47 15.74
N ASN A 107 -19.13 -2.94 15.16
CA ASN A 107 -17.80 -3.41 15.48
C ASN A 107 -16.82 -2.24 15.45
N GLY A 108 -15.63 -2.47 16.00
CA GLY A 108 -14.63 -1.44 16.11
C GLY A 108 -13.26 -2.03 16.34
N GLN A 109 -12.25 -1.20 16.16
CA GLN A 109 -10.87 -1.58 16.31
C GLN A 109 -10.14 -0.54 17.15
N LEU A 110 -9.26 -1.00 18.03
CA LEU A 110 -8.29 -0.18 18.74
C LEU A 110 -6.90 -0.69 18.35
N LYS A 111 -6.12 0.15 17.67
CA LYS A 111 -4.73 -0.12 17.32
C LYS A 111 -3.80 0.55 18.33
N LEU A 112 -3.07 -0.26 19.08
CA LEU A 112 -2.04 0.15 20.03
C LEU A 112 -0.69 0.13 19.29
N PHE A 113 0.01 1.27 19.24
CA PHE A 113 1.25 1.36 18.46
C PHE A 113 2.43 0.71 19.17
N LYS A 114 2.37 0.68 20.50
CA LYS A 114 3.31 -0.05 21.33
C LYS A 114 2.97 -1.53 21.25
N GLY A 115 3.86 -2.33 20.69
CA GLY A 115 3.65 -3.78 20.49
C GLY A 115 2.93 -4.17 19.19
N ASP A 116 2.54 -3.19 18.35
CA ASP A 116 1.79 -3.38 17.09
C ASP A 116 0.54 -4.28 17.24
N GLU A 117 -0.21 -4.07 18.32
CA GLU A 117 -1.41 -4.84 18.64
C GLU A 117 -2.68 -4.16 18.08
N THR A 118 -3.64 -4.95 17.60
CA THR A 118 -4.96 -4.47 17.16
C THR A 118 -6.06 -5.28 17.83
N LEU A 119 -6.76 -4.64 18.75
CA LEU A 119 -7.88 -5.20 19.50
C LEU A 119 -9.18 -4.98 18.72
N GLN A 120 -10.09 -5.94 18.82
CA GLN A 120 -11.38 -5.91 18.14
C GLN A 120 -12.49 -5.75 19.17
N TRP A 121 -13.46 -4.89 18.86
CA TRP A 121 -14.71 -4.75 19.60
C TRP A 121 -15.87 -5.19 18.73
N ARG A 122 -16.84 -5.84 19.37
CA ARG A 122 -18.11 -6.20 18.77
C ARG A 122 -19.20 -5.75 19.74
N GLY A 123 -20.08 -4.87 19.28
CA GLY A 123 -21.23 -4.40 20.06
C GLY A 123 -22.28 -5.48 20.23
N GLU A 124 -23.14 -5.31 21.22
CA GLU A 124 -24.23 -6.24 21.47
C GLU A 124 -25.22 -6.22 20.29
N ALA A 125 -25.64 -7.42 19.87
CA ALA A 125 -26.62 -7.56 18.81
C ALA A 125 -28.00 -7.20 19.36
N VAL A 126 -28.49 -6.01 19.05
CA VAL A 126 -29.91 -5.69 19.23
C VAL A 126 -30.72 -6.61 18.31
N GLU A 127 -31.80 -7.23 18.81
CA GLU A 127 -32.72 -7.98 17.96
C GLU A 127 -33.34 -7.06 16.91
N MET A 128 -32.78 -7.10 15.71
CA MET A 128 -33.30 -6.35 14.57
C MET A 128 -34.29 -7.18 13.78
N SER A 129 -35.41 -6.56 13.38
CA SER A 129 -36.30 -7.17 12.39
C SER A 129 -35.58 -7.38 11.06
N ARG A 130 -36.10 -8.29 10.24
CA ARG A 130 -35.57 -8.51 8.89
C ARG A 130 -35.60 -7.24 8.06
N GLU A 131 -36.66 -6.43 8.16
CA GLU A 131 -36.75 -5.16 7.42
C GLU A 131 -35.70 -4.15 7.88
N GLN A 132 -35.47 -4.05 9.19
CA GLN A 132 -34.44 -3.16 9.74
C GLN A 132 -33.04 -3.57 9.28
N ARG A 133 -32.73 -4.88 9.21
CA ARG A 133 -31.45 -5.37 8.68
C ARG A 133 -31.27 -5.07 7.19
N GLU A 134 -32.32 -5.27 6.38
CA GLU A 134 -32.30 -4.98 4.95
C GLU A 134 -32.11 -3.48 4.68
N ALA A 135 -32.78 -2.60 5.44
CA ALA A 135 -32.64 -1.16 5.34
C ALA A 135 -31.22 -0.66 5.64
N VAL A 136 -30.68 -1.22 6.71
CA VAL A 136 -29.41 -0.81 7.27
C VAL A 136 -28.24 -1.31 6.40
N MET A 137 -28.33 -2.51 5.82
CA MET A 137 -27.38 -2.99 4.81
C MET A 137 -27.44 -2.16 3.50
N ALA A 138 -28.64 -1.74 3.07
CA ALA A 138 -28.78 -0.86 1.91
C ALA A 138 -28.08 0.49 2.14
N GLN A 139 -28.22 1.08 3.33
CA GLN A 139 -27.51 2.31 3.69
C GLN A 139 -25.99 2.14 3.71
N ALA A 140 -25.50 1.01 4.25
CA ALA A 140 -24.09 0.68 4.31
C ALA A 140 -23.45 0.65 2.92
N GLU A 141 -24.11 -0.04 1.98
CA GLU A 141 -23.65 -0.16 0.60
C GLU A 141 -23.74 1.16 -0.15
N HIS A 142 -24.81 1.93 0.04
CA HIS A 142 -24.89 3.29 -0.52
C HIS A 142 -23.76 4.19 -0.01
N ASN A 143 -23.51 4.20 1.32
CA ASN A 143 -22.41 4.95 1.92
C ASN A 143 -21.04 4.48 1.40
N ARG A 144 -20.87 3.17 1.19
CA ARG A 144 -19.63 2.59 0.67
C ARG A 144 -19.39 3.00 -0.78
N GLU A 145 -20.42 2.94 -1.63
CA GLU A 145 -20.32 3.35 -3.03
C GLU A 145 -20.03 4.85 -3.14
N LYS A 146 -20.74 5.68 -2.36
CA LYS A 146 -20.48 7.12 -2.29
C LYS A 146 -19.05 7.44 -1.82
N LYS A 147 -18.60 6.82 -0.73
CA LYS A 147 -17.20 6.97 -0.25
C LYS A 147 -16.17 6.52 -1.29
N ALA A 148 -16.45 5.44 -2.01
CA ALA A 148 -15.55 4.93 -3.05
C ALA A 148 -15.48 5.90 -4.25
N GLU A 149 -16.60 6.51 -4.62
CA GLU A 149 -16.68 7.52 -5.66
C GLU A 149 -15.95 8.81 -5.27
N ASP A 150 -16.18 9.32 -4.05
CA ASP A 150 -15.50 10.50 -3.52
C ASP A 150 -13.98 10.28 -3.48
N LEU A 151 -13.55 9.12 -2.97
CA LEU A 151 -12.13 8.74 -2.98
C LEU A 151 -11.55 8.62 -4.40
N ALA A 152 -12.35 8.16 -5.37
CA ALA A 152 -11.91 8.09 -6.77
C ALA A 152 -11.74 9.49 -7.38
N LYS A 153 -12.67 10.42 -7.10
CA LYS A 153 -12.58 11.82 -7.51
C LYS A 153 -11.36 12.51 -6.91
N GLU A 154 -11.14 12.33 -5.60
CA GLU A 154 -9.96 12.87 -4.91
C GLU A 154 -8.65 12.35 -5.50
N ARG A 155 -8.58 11.04 -5.78
CA ARG A 155 -7.40 10.42 -6.40
C ARG A 155 -7.14 10.92 -7.82
N ASP A 156 -8.17 11.12 -8.63
CA ASP A 156 -8.01 11.67 -9.98
C ASP A 156 -7.57 13.13 -9.94
N ALA A 157 -8.11 13.93 -9.01
CA ALA A 157 -7.66 15.29 -8.77
C ALA A 157 -6.18 15.33 -8.33
N ALA A 158 -5.78 14.46 -7.39
CA ALA A 158 -4.39 14.34 -6.96
C ALA A 158 -3.46 13.92 -8.11
N ALA A 159 -3.88 12.99 -8.96
CA ALA A 159 -3.11 12.57 -10.14
C ALA A 159 -2.93 13.72 -11.15
N LYS A 160 -3.96 14.55 -11.39
CA LYS A 160 -3.86 15.76 -12.22
C LYS A 160 -2.89 16.77 -11.63
N ASN A 161 -2.92 16.99 -10.32
CA ASN A 161 -1.98 17.87 -9.64
C ASN A 161 -0.54 17.34 -9.73
N ALA A 162 -0.33 16.04 -9.46
CA ALA A 162 0.96 15.38 -9.62
C ALA A 162 1.51 15.52 -11.06
N PHE A 163 0.64 15.40 -12.07
CA PHE A 163 1.01 15.63 -13.46
C PHE A 163 1.41 17.08 -13.73
N GLY A 164 0.68 18.06 -13.20
CA GLY A 164 1.04 19.47 -13.27
C GLY A 164 2.42 19.75 -12.69
N ILE A 165 2.68 19.28 -11.47
CA ILE A 165 3.97 19.41 -10.78
C ILE A 165 5.09 18.75 -11.61
N TRP A 166 4.87 17.51 -12.04
CA TRP A 166 5.85 16.77 -12.84
C TRP A 166 6.16 17.45 -14.17
N LYS A 167 5.13 17.92 -14.89
CA LYS A 167 5.28 18.58 -16.19
C LYS A 167 6.05 19.89 -16.04
N ASN A 168 5.71 20.70 -15.04
CA ASN A 168 6.29 22.02 -14.82
C ASN A 168 7.64 22.00 -14.10
N ALA A 169 8.06 20.87 -13.52
CA ALA A 169 9.40 20.75 -12.97
C ALA A 169 10.46 20.98 -14.07
N PRO A 170 11.37 21.96 -13.88
CA PRO A 170 12.08 22.60 -14.98
C PRO A 170 13.28 21.80 -15.50
N HIS A 171 13.82 20.90 -14.67
CA HIS A 171 15.10 20.27 -14.93
C HIS A 171 15.07 18.77 -14.73
N TRP A 172 15.77 18.05 -15.59
CA TRP A 172 16.17 16.67 -15.30
C TRP A 172 17.16 16.67 -14.15
N ALA A 173 17.00 15.71 -13.23
CA ALA A 173 17.85 15.63 -12.06
C ALA A 173 19.26 15.16 -12.44
N THR A 174 20.26 15.84 -11.91
CA THR A 174 21.67 15.44 -11.99
C THR A 174 22.31 15.71 -10.64
N GLN A 175 23.48 15.14 -10.36
CA GLN A 175 24.23 15.44 -9.14
C GLN A 175 24.60 16.93 -9.01
N LYS A 176 24.59 17.71 -10.10
CA LYS A 176 24.83 19.16 -10.06
C LYS A 176 23.61 19.96 -9.62
N ARG A 177 22.40 19.45 -9.88
CA ARG A 177 21.13 20.15 -9.63
C ARG A 177 20.34 19.57 -8.46
N CYS A 178 20.77 18.44 -7.91
CA CYS A 178 20.04 17.75 -6.87
C CYS A 178 20.98 17.29 -5.75
N ASP A 179 20.75 17.83 -4.55
CA ASP A 179 21.57 17.55 -3.37
C ASP A 179 21.49 16.09 -2.94
N TYR A 180 20.31 15.47 -3.06
CA TYR A 180 20.12 14.07 -2.73
C TYR A 180 20.96 13.16 -3.63
N LEU A 181 20.95 13.38 -4.94
CA LEU A 181 21.73 12.59 -5.90
C LEU A 181 23.23 12.78 -5.68
N LYS A 182 23.68 14.02 -5.44
CA LYS A 182 25.06 14.34 -5.10
C LYS A 182 25.52 13.61 -3.83
N ARG A 183 24.73 13.69 -2.76
CA ARG A 183 25.02 13.07 -1.46
C ARG A 183 25.05 11.55 -1.57
N LYS A 184 24.14 10.95 -2.36
CA LYS A 184 24.08 9.49 -2.54
C LYS A 184 25.04 8.97 -3.62
N GLY A 185 25.65 9.84 -4.42
CA GLY A 185 26.62 9.46 -5.46
C GLY A 185 25.99 8.73 -6.65
N VAL A 186 24.70 8.97 -6.94
CA VAL A 186 23.94 8.28 -7.98
C VAL A 186 23.45 9.21 -9.07
N ASP A 187 23.18 8.66 -10.24
CA ASP A 187 22.69 9.41 -11.40
C ASP A 187 21.16 9.58 -11.38
N GLY A 188 20.68 10.56 -12.13
CA GLY A 188 19.26 10.82 -12.34
C GLY A 188 18.73 10.01 -13.53
N TYR A 189 17.89 9.02 -13.26
CA TYR A 189 17.24 8.16 -14.25
C TYR A 189 15.74 8.41 -14.24
N GLY A 190 15.23 9.13 -15.23
CA GLY A 190 13.79 9.39 -15.36
C GLY A 190 13.19 10.22 -14.21
N VAL A 191 14.01 11.01 -13.52
CA VAL A 191 13.65 11.84 -12.36
C VAL A 191 14.01 13.30 -12.60
N LYS A 192 13.27 14.22 -11.98
CA LYS A 192 13.44 15.67 -12.15
C LYS A 192 13.99 16.33 -10.89
N ALA A 193 14.60 17.50 -11.05
CA ALA A 193 15.02 18.34 -9.94
C ALA A 193 14.16 19.61 -9.90
N LEU A 194 13.80 20.04 -8.70
CA LEU A 194 13.17 21.33 -8.45
C LEU A 194 14.26 22.41 -8.27
N ASP A 195 13.87 23.68 -8.38
CA ASP A 195 14.80 24.83 -8.26
C ASP A 195 15.45 24.92 -6.88
N ASP A 196 14.78 24.40 -5.85
CA ASP A 196 15.30 24.31 -4.48
C ASP A 196 16.21 23.08 -4.23
N GLY A 197 16.61 22.37 -5.29
CA GLY A 197 17.54 21.24 -5.24
C GLY A 197 16.92 19.90 -4.83
N ARG A 198 15.61 19.85 -4.53
CA ARG A 198 14.92 18.60 -4.23
C ARG A 198 14.79 17.70 -5.46
N LEU A 199 14.91 16.40 -5.23
CA LEU A 199 14.58 15.38 -6.24
C LEU A 199 13.06 15.19 -6.29
N LEU A 200 12.53 15.09 -7.50
CA LEU A 200 11.15 14.74 -7.79
C LEU A 200 11.13 13.40 -8.51
N ILE A 201 10.47 12.41 -7.91
CA ILE A 201 10.35 11.05 -8.45
C ILE A 201 8.88 10.77 -8.83
N PRO A 202 8.58 10.39 -10.08
CA PRO A 202 7.22 10.10 -10.49
C PRO A 202 6.77 8.70 -10.00
N LEU A 203 5.53 8.59 -9.54
CA LEU A 203 4.88 7.32 -9.17
C LEU A 203 3.90 6.93 -10.27
N ARG A 204 4.23 5.87 -11.01
CA ARG A 204 3.45 5.41 -12.17
C ARG A 204 2.87 4.02 -11.92
N ASP A 205 1.77 3.74 -12.59
CA ASP A 205 1.22 2.39 -12.67
C ASP A 205 1.89 1.58 -13.79
N THR A 206 1.46 0.33 -13.94
CA THR A 206 1.92 -0.59 -15.00
C THR A 206 1.67 -0.09 -16.42
N ASN A 207 0.75 0.85 -16.63
CA ASN A 207 0.48 1.48 -17.93
C ASN A 207 1.31 2.75 -18.16
N GLY A 208 2.15 3.14 -17.19
CA GLY A 208 2.96 4.35 -17.25
C GLY A 208 2.20 5.63 -16.90
N ARG A 209 0.93 5.54 -16.50
CA ARG A 209 0.14 6.72 -16.06
C ARG A 209 0.71 7.21 -14.73
N LEU A 210 0.96 8.51 -14.66
CA LEU A 210 1.39 9.19 -13.44
C LEU A 210 0.20 9.39 -12.51
N HIS A 211 0.34 8.95 -11.26
CA HIS A 211 -0.70 9.10 -10.23
C HIS A 211 -0.25 9.92 -9.03
N ASN A 212 1.06 9.99 -8.77
CA ASN A 212 1.61 10.73 -7.64
C ASN A 212 3.08 11.10 -7.90
N VAL A 213 3.69 11.93 -7.06
CA VAL A 213 5.11 12.28 -7.06
C VAL A 213 5.66 12.19 -5.64
N GLN A 214 6.92 11.78 -5.51
CA GLN A 214 7.68 11.85 -4.26
C GLN A 214 8.69 13.00 -4.34
N PHE A 215 8.72 13.80 -3.28
CA PHE A 215 9.72 14.83 -3.06
C PHE A 215 10.78 14.28 -2.13
N VAL A 216 12.05 14.42 -2.50
CA VAL A 216 13.19 13.96 -1.71
C VAL A 216 14.18 15.10 -1.54
N GLY A 217 14.28 15.62 -0.31
CA GLY A 217 15.20 16.68 0.10
C GLY A 217 15.85 16.36 1.45
N LYS A 218 15.69 17.28 2.43
CA LYS A 218 15.94 17.00 3.85
C LYS A 218 14.96 15.95 4.36
N ASP A 219 13.68 16.18 4.06
CA ASP A 219 12.59 15.24 4.29
C ASP A 219 12.18 14.52 3.01
N LYS A 220 11.48 13.39 3.17
CA LYS A 220 10.89 12.64 2.07
C LYS A 220 9.39 12.56 2.28
N PHE A 221 8.61 13.01 1.30
CA PHE A 221 7.16 12.98 1.37
C PHE A 221 6.55 12.80 -0.02
N PHE A 222 5.30 12.39 -0.06
CA PHE A 222 4.51 12.24 -1.29
C PHE A 222 3.53 13.40 -1.42
N LEU A 223 3.01 13.64 -2.62
CA LEU A 223 1.88 14.55 -2.77
C LEU A 223 0.68 14.00 -1.98
N GLU A 224 0.07 14.88 -1.17
CA GLU A 224 -1.10 14.54 -0.36
C GLU A 224 -2.26 14.06 -1.23
N ASN A 225 -3.06 13.14 -0.68
CA ASN A 225 -4.20 12.48 -1.35
C ASN A 225 -3.85 11.67 -2.61
N GLY A 226 -2.59 11.68 -3.05
CA GLY A 226 -2.13 10.87 -4.16
C GLY A 226 -2.03 9.39 -3.78
N ARG A 227 -2.45 8.50 -4.69
CA ARG A 227 -2.23 7.06 -4.54
C ARG A 227 -0.73 6.78 -4.44
N LYS A 228 -0.31 5.87 -3.57
CA LYS A 228 1.06 5.32 -3.51
C LYS A 228 1.07 3.83 -3.81
N GLU A 229 0.04 3.15 -3.31
CA GLU A 229 -0.11 1.70 -3.37
C GLU A 229 -0.09 1.14 -4.79
N GLY A 230 0.80 0.18 -5.04
CA GLY A 230 1.01 -0.47 -6.34
C GLY A 230 1.88 0.33 -7.30
N LEU A 231 2.12 1.61 -7.03
CA LEU A 231 2.87 2.47 -7.94
C LEU A 231 4.38 2.34 -7.74
N PHE A 232 5.13 2.57 -8.82
CA PHE A 232 6.58 2.46 -8.84
C PHE A 232 7.21 3.52 -9.76
N HIS A 233 8.53 3.70 -9.63
CA HIS A 233 9.34 4.39 -10.63
C HIS A 233 10.21 3.38 -11.38
N VAL A 234 10.37 3.56 -12.70
CA VAL A 234 11.16 2.67 -13.55
C VAL A 234 12.48 3.34 -13.92
N ILE A 235 13.58 2.65 -13.63
CA ILE A 235 14.91 2.95 -14.13
C ILE A 235 15.21 1.99 -15.28
N ASP A 236 14.93 2.42 -16.51
CA ASP A 236 15.20 1.67 -17.74
C ASP A 236 15.46 2.62 -18.92
N PRO A 237 16.59 3.37 -18.92
CA PRO A 237 16.89 4.35 -19.97
C PRO A 237 17.03 3.72 -21.37
N LYS A 238 17.23 2.39 -21.44
CA LYS A 238 17.33 1.62 -22.70
C LYS A 238 16.00 1.02 -23.15
N ARG A 239 14.90 1.22 -22.41
CA ARG A 239 13.55 0.69 -22.71
C ARG A 239 13.57 -0.82 -22.99
N GLN A 240 14.37 -1.57 -22.23
CA GLN A 240 14.50 -3.03 -22.36
C GLN A 240 13.21 -3.78 -22.02
N LEU A 241 12.39 -3.23 -21.12
CA LEU A 241 11.09 -3.80 -20.76
C LEU A 241 10.04 -3.66 -21.87
N GLU A 242 10.15 -2.62 -22.69
CA GLU A 242 9.22 -2.37 -23.80
C GLU A 242 9.64 -3.08 -25.08
N SER A 243 10.94 -3.31 -25.24
CA SER A 243 11.52 -4.03 -26.39
C SER A 243 11.63 -5.54 -26.17
N ASP A 244 11.12 -6.06 -25.04
CA ASP A 244 11.11 -7.49 -24.68
C ASP A 244 12.49 -8.19 -24.75
N VAL A 245 13.56 -7.40 -24.55
CA VAL A 245 14.94 -7.92 -24.49
C VAL A 245 15.41 -8.16 -23.06
N ALA A 246 14.71 -7.59 -22.08
CA ALA A 246 15.00 -7.81 -20.68
C ALA A 246 14.74 -9.29 -20.32
N LYS A 247 15.73 -9.95 -19.71
CA LYS A 247 15.55 -11.31 -19.14
C LYS A 247 15.39 -11.31 -17.63
N ALA A 248 15.75 -10.20 -16.99
CA ALA A 248 15.69 -10.02 -15.56
C ALA A 248 15.39 -8.56 -15.21
N LEU A 249 14.84 -8.39 -14.02
CA LEU A 249 14.42 -7.12 -13.45
C LEU A 249 14.81 -7.07 -11.98
N PHE A 250 15.20 -5.90 -11.50
CA PHE A 250 15.35 -5.64 -10.08
C PHE A 250 14.20 -4.79 -9.52
N ILE A 251 13.85 -5.01 -8.26
CA ILE A 251 12.94 -4.13 -7.51
C ILE A 251 13.65 -3.79 -6.20
N ALA A 252 13.82 -2.50 -5.92
CA ALA A 252 14.40 -2.00 -4.69
C ALA A 252 13.42 -1.07 -3.97
N GLU A 253 13.60 -0.89 -2.66
CA GLU A 253 12.78 0.04 -1.89
C GLU A 253 13.10 1.50 -2.24
N GLY A 254 14.36 1.89 -2.09
CA GLY A 254 14.83 3.27 -2.31
C GLY A 254 15.38 3.54 -3.71
N TYR A 255 15.26 4.80 -4.16
CA TYR A 255 15.81 5.25 -5.44
C TYR A 255 17.32 5.06 -5.55
N ALA A 256 18.09 5.39 -4.51
CA ALA A 256 19.55 5.28 -4.55
C ALA A 256 20.02 3.83 -4.70
N THR A 257 19.40 2.89 -3.98
CA THR A 257 19.60 1.45 -4.12
C THR A 257 19.28 1.01 -5.56
N ALA A 258 18.11 1.40 -6.08
CA ALA A 258 17.70 1.07 -7.45
C ALA A 258 18.68 1.60 -8.51
N ALA A 259 19.09 2.86 -8.39
CA ALA A 259 20.01 3.52 -9.32
C ALA A 259 21.41 2.87 -9.29
N SER A 260 21.90 2.51 -8.11
CA SER A 260 23.18 1.81 -7.95
C SER A 260 23.14 0.40 -8.58
N VAL A 261 22.08 -0.36 -8.31
CA VAL A 261 21.88 -1.69 -8.91
C VAL A 261 21.75 -1.60 -10.44
N HIS A 262 21.00 -0.63 -10.96
CA HIS A 262 20.92 -0.39 -12.40
C HIS A 262 22.29 -0.06 -12.99
N LYS A 263 23.06 0.83 -12.35
CA LYS A 263 24.39 1.24 -12.82
C LYS A 263 25.37 0.07 -12.91
N ALA A 264 25.33 -0.86 -11.95
CA ALA A 264 26.20 -2.03 -11.93
C ALA A 264 25.75 -3.16 -12.88
N THR A 265 24.45 -3.30 -13.15
CA THR A 265 23.91 -4.43 -13.92
C THR A 265 23.54 -4.07 -15.36
N GLY A 266 23.26 -2.80 -15.63
CA GLY A 266 22.63 -2.34 -16.87
C GLY A 266 21.19 -2.83 -17.07
N LEU A 267 20.62 -3.56 -16.11
CA LEU A 267 19.29 -4.16 -16.21
C LEU A 267 18.22 -3.21 -15.66
N PRO A 268 16.96 -3.32 -16.12
CA PRO A 268 15.89 -2.49 -15.61
C PRO A 268 15.68 -2.69 -14.10
N THR A 269 15.48 -1.59 -13.39
CA THR A 269 15.29 -1.59 -11.93
C THR A 269 14.14 -0.70 -11.51
N LEU A 270 13.28 -1.18 -10.62
CA LEU A 270 12.12 -0.45 -10.12
C LEU A 270 12.34 0.06 -8.71
N VAL A 271 11.73 1.20 -8.40
CA VAL A 271 11.67 1.79 -7.06
C VAL A 271 10.26 1.57 -6.51
N ALA A 272 10.16 0.85 -5.39
CA ALA A 272 8.89 0.56 -4.72
C ALA A 272 8.55 1.55 -3.59
N PHE A 273 9.47 2.43 -3.22
CA PHE A 273 9.34 3.51 -2.23
C PHE A 273 9.30 3.10 -0.74
N ASP A 274 8.68 1.99 -0.40
CA ASP A 274 8.69 1.42 0.96
C ASP A 274 8.40 -0.10 0.96
N GLY A 275 8.76 -0.78 2.05
CA GLY A 275 8.57 -2.22 2.20
C GLY A 275 7.11 -2.69 2.16
N GLY A 276 6.14 -1.83 2.54
CA GLY A 276 4.71 -2.16 2.46
C GLY A 276 4.18 -2.17 1.02
N ASN A 277 4.77 -1.34 0.16
CA ASN A 277 4.46 -1.27 -1.26
C ASN A 277 5.25 -2.29 -2.11
N LEU A 278 6.41 -2.74 -1.62
CA LEU A 278 7.30 -3.68 -2.31
C LEU A 278 6.60 -4.96 -2.81
N VAL A 279 5.79 -5.58 -1.95
CA VAL A 279 5.05 -6.81 -2.31
C VAL A 279 4.01 -6.54 -3.39
N LYS A 280 3.34 -5.38 -3.34
CA LYS A 280 2.28 -5.01 -4.29
C LYS A 280 2.87 -4.72 -5.67
N VAL A 281 3.93 -3.91 -5.71
CA VAL A 281 4.71 -3.64 -6.93
C VAL A 281 5.23 -4.94 -7.54
N ALA A 282 5.82 -5.83 -6.73
CA ALA A 282 6.31 -7.11 -7.24
C ALA A 282 5.19 -7.92 -7.93
N LYS A 283 4.01 -8.01 -7.30
CA LYS A 283 2.87 -8.74 -7.87
C LYS A 283 2.37 -8.14 -9.18
N GLU A 284 2.17 -6.82 -9.23
CA GLU A 284 1.74 -6.12 -10.46
C GLU A 284 2.73 -6.36 -11.62
N ILE A 285 4.02 -6.38 -11.31
CA ILE A 285 5.08 -6.62 -12.30
C ILE A 285 5.13 -8.07 -12.75
N ARG A 286 4.93 -9.04 -11.85
CA ARG A 286 4.83 -10.45 -12.23
C ARG A 286 3.64 -10.71 -13.14
N GLU A 287 2.51 -10.06 -12.88
CA GLU A 287 1.32 -10.16 -13.73
C GLU A 287 1.59 -9.60 -15.12
N LYS A 288 2.24 -8.44 -15.21
CA LYS A 288 2.59 -7.82 -16.51
C LYS A 288 3.70 -8.56 -17.26
N TYR A 289 4.68 -9.12 -16.55
CA TYR A 289 5.84 -9.80 -17.11
C TYR A 289 6.03 -11.20 -16.51
N PRO A 290 5.23 -12.19 -16.95
CA PRO A 290 5.21 -13.53 -16.34
C PRO A 290 6.56 -14.25 -16.39
N ASP A 291 7.36 -14.03 -17.44
CA ASP A 291 8.59 -14.79 -17.70
C ASP A 291 9.88 -14.11 -17.17
N LEU A 292 9.79 -12.84 -16.73
CA LEU A 292 10.97 -12.13 -16.23
C LEU A 292 11.50 -12.74 -14.94
N GLN A 293 12.84 -12.84 -14.84
CA GLN A 293 13.48 -13.13 -13.57
C GLN A 293 13.44 -11.89 -12.66
N ILE A 294 12.58 -11.91 -11.64
CA ILE A 294 12.43 -10.81 -10.68
C ILE A 294 13.39 -11.00 -9.51
N CYS A 295 14.22 -10.00 -9.25
CA CYS A 295 15.14 -9.95 -8.11
C CYS A 295 14.77 -8.78 -7.19
N ILE A 296 14.52 -9.07 -5.91
CA ILE A 296 14.25 -8.05 -4.89
C ILE A 296 15.58 -7.66 -4.24
N ALA A 297 16.02 -6.43 -4.51
CA ALA A 297 17.20 -5.84 -3.89
C ALA A 297 16.80 -5.17 -2.57
N ALA A 298 16.87 -5.94 -1.49
CA ALA A 298 16.49 -5.48 -0.16
C ALA A 298 17.64 -4.81 0.58
N ASP A 299 17.28 -3.86 1.44
CA ASP A 299 18.18 -3.28 2.41
C ASP A 299 18.38 -4.27 3.58
N ASN A 300 19.55 -4.23 4.21
CA ASN A 300 19.90 -5.10 5.33
C ASN A 300 20.04 -4.28 6.62
N ASP A 301 18.91 -4.06 7.29
CA ASP A 301 18.82 -3.30 8.53
C ASP A 301 19.33 -4.11 9.74
N HIS A 302 20.59 -4.55 9.66
CA HIS A 302 21.21 -5.45 10.65
C HIS A 302 21.31 -4.85 12.06
N GLN A 303 21.14 -3.53 12.20
CA GLN A 303 21.08 -2.86 13.50
C GLN A 303 19.75 -3.09 14.24
N LEU A 304 18.65 -3.35 13.54
CA LEU A 304 17.34 -3.55 14.16
C LEU A 304 17.31 -4.84 15.02
N PRO A 305 17.79 -6.00 14.54
CA PRO A 305 17.89 -7.20 15.35
C PRO A 305 18.73 -7.04 16.63
N LEU A 306 19.77 -6.20 16.60
CA LEU A 306 20.59 -5.91 17.79
C LEU A 306 19.81 -5.16 18.87
N ARG A 307 18.68 -4.54 18.51
CA ARG A 307 17.75 -3.84 19.42
C ARG A 307 16.49 -4.65 19.71
N GLY A 308 16.45 -5.94 19.33
CA GLY A 308 15.27 -6.79 19.48
C GLY A 308 14.13 -6.47 18.52
N LEU A 309 14.40 -5.72 17.44
CA LEU A 309 13.42 -5.38 16.41
C LEU A 309 13.64 -6.21 15.14
N PRO A 310 12.58 -6.51 14.36
CA PRO A 310 12.71 -7.26 13.11
C PRO A 310 13.54 -6.50 12.07
N ASN A 311 14.25 -7.24 11.21
CA ASN A 311 14.92 -6.67 10.03
C ASN A 311 13.89 -6.49 8.91
N VAL A 312 13.16 -5.38 8.98
CA VAL A 312 11.98 -5.11 8.13
C VAL A 312 12.35 -5.15 6.65
N GLY A 313 13.50 -4.59 6.25
CA GLY A 313 13.97 -4.62 4.86
C GLY A 313 14.11 -6.05 4.31
N LEU A 314 14.76 -6.95 5.06
CA LEU A 314 14.91 -8.35 4.64
C LEU A 314 13.60 -9.15 4.73
N GLU A 315 12.77 -8.90 5.73
CA GLU A 315 11.48 -9.57 5.88
C GLU A 315 10.54 -9.22 4.72
N LYS A 316 10.36 -7.93 4.44
CA LYS A 316 9.53 -7.47 3.32
C LYS A 316 10.12 -7.86 1.97
N GLY A 317 11.43 -7.83 1.83
CA GLY A 317 12.11 -8.35 0.65
C GLY A 317 11.84 -9.84 0.41
N ARG A 318 11.86 -10.65 1.48
CA ARG A 318 11.55 -12.08 1.41
C ARG A 318 10.09 -12.34 1.08
N GLU A 319 9.18 -11.60 1.69
CA GLU A 319 7.74 -11.66 1.42
C GLU A 319 7.47 -11.36 -0.06
N ALA A 320 8.04 -10.28 -0.59
CA ALA A 320 7.90 -9.89 -1.99
C ALA A 320 8.48 -10.94 -2.94
N ALA A 321 9.70 -11.42 -2.68
CA ALA A 321 10.34 -12.44 -3.52
C ALA A 321 9.52 -13.73 -3.56
N LYS A 322 9.01 -14.19 -2.40
CA LYS A 322 8.15 -15.37 -2.32
C LYS A 322 6.85 -15.18 -3.11
N ALA A 323 6.22 -14.02 -3.00
CA ALA A 323 4.95 -13.72 -3.65
C ALA A 323 5.00 -13.80 -5.19
N VAL A 324 6.18 -13.69 -5.79
CA VAL A 324 6.35 -13.63 -7.25
C VAL A 324 7.30 -14.70 -7.80
N ASN A 325 7.64 -15.71 -7.00
CA ASN A 325 8.68 -16.70 -7.31
C ASN A 325 10.00 -16.03 -7.77
N GLY A 326 10.33 -14.90 -7.15
CA GLY A 326 11.53 -14.11 -7.39
C GLY A 326 12.69 -14.54 -6.49
N LYS A 327 13.79 -13.80 -6.58
CA LYS A 327 14.98 -13.99 -5.75
C LYS A 327 15.17 -12.80 -4.82
N LEU A 328 15.46 -13.04 -3.55
CA LEU A 328 15.92 -12.00 -2.63
C LEU A 328 17.44 -11.87 -2.72
N ILE A 329 17.92 -10.64 -2.92
CA ILE A 329 19.34 -10.31 -2.78
C ILE A 329 19.50 -9.24 -1.69
N ALA A 330 20.49 -9.44 -0.83
CA ALA A 330 20.85 -8.52 0.23
C ALA A 330 22.33 -8.18 0.13
N PRO A 331 22.74 -6.95 0.51
CA PRO A 331 24.12 -6.52 0.41
C PRO A 331 25.03 -7.41 1.28
N PRO A 332 26.10 -8.02 0.72
CA PRO A 332 27.04 -8.87 1.45
C PRO A 332 28.02 -8.01 2.27
N LEU A 333 27.50 -7.37 3.31
CA LEU A 333 28.23 -6.47 4.19
C LEU A 333 29.16 -7.26 5.13
N THR A 334 30.43 -6.86 5.17
CA THR A 334 31.43 -7.37 6.11
C THR A 334 31.16 -6.87 7.53
N ARG A 335 31.80 -7.48 8.53
CA ARG A 335 31.70 -7.01 9.93
C ARG A 335 32.13 -5.55 10.08
N LYS A 336 33.19 -5.13 9.38
CA LYS A 336 33.70 -3.75 9.42
C LYS A 336 32.70 -2.75 8.86
N GLU A 337 32.02 -3.10 7.77
CA GLU A 337 31.01 -2.24 7.15
C GLU A 337 29.73 -2.16 7.97
N LYS A 338 29.30 -3.29 8.54
CA LYS A 338 28.20 -3.29 9.51
C LYS A 338 28.52 -2.39 10.71
N ALA A 339 29.74 -2.43 11.22
CA ALA A 339 30.18 -1.54 12.29
C ALA A 339 30.18 -0.05 11.91
N LYS A 340 30.39 0.28 10.62
CA LYS A 340 30.21 1.64 10.09
C LYS A 340 28.74 2.04 9.91
N GLY A 341 27.81 1.11 10.11
CA GLY A 341 26.38 1.34 9.96
C GLY A 341 25.88 1.26 8.52
N LEU A 342 26.65 0.69 7.59
CA LEU A 342 26.17 0.45 6.22
C LEU A 342 25.03 -0.57 6.24
N THR A 343 23.99 -0.37 5.44
CA THR A 343 22.81 -1.25 5.41
C THR A 343 22.37 -1.59 3.99
N ASP A 344 22.59 -0.72 3.00
CA ASP A 344 22.00 -0.86 1.67
C ASP A 344 23.04 -1.11 0.54
N TRP A 345 22.56 -1.33 -0.70
CA TRP A 345 23.46 -1.52 -1.86
C TRP A 345 24.15 -0.23 -2.32
N ASN A 346 23.55 0.93 -2.05
CA ASN A 346 24.16 2.21 -2.35
C ASN A 346 25.36 2.49 -1.43
N ASP A 347 25.32 2.02 -0.19
CA ASP A 347 26.42 2.09 0.75
C ASP A 347 27.62 1.26 0.27
N ILE A 348 27.39 0.07 -0.30
CA ILE A 348 28.44 -0.71 -0.97
C ILE A 348 29.01 0.06 -2.16
N HIS A 349 28.15 0.69 -2.96
CA HIS A 349 28.60 1.51 -4.09
C HIS A 349 29.47 2.68 -3.63
N ALA A 350 29.10 3.35 -2.55
CA ALA A 350 29.85 4.47 -1.99
C ALA A 350 31.18 4.04 -1.36
N GLU A 351 31.20 2.94 -0.61
CA GLU A 351 32.38 2.46 0.12
C GLU A 351 33.36 1.69 -0.77
N ARG A 352 32.87 0.87 -1.70
CA ARG A 352 33.70 -0.03 -2.55
C ARG A 352 33.81 0.42 -4.01
N GLY A 353 33.09 1.47 -4.41
CA GLY A 353 32.98 1.89 -5.81
C GLY A 353 32.17 0.93 -6.68
N LEU A 354 32.02 1.28 -7.96
CA LEU A 354 31.20 0.53 -8.93
C LEU A 354 31.67 -0.92 -9.10
N LYS A 355 32.99 -1.14 -9.28
CA LYS A 355 33.57 -2.49 -9.42
C LYS A 355 33.29 -3.36 -8.19
N GLY A 356 33.35 -2.78 -6.99
CA GLY A 356 33.05 -3.49 -5.75
C GLY A 356 31.57 -3.88 -5.63
N LEU A 357 30.66 -3.03 -6.11
CA LEU A 357 29.23 -3.35 -6.21
C LEU A 357 28.96 -4.46 -7.25
N GLU A 358 29.58 -4.38 -8.43
CA GLU A 358 29.47 -5.40 -9.48
C GLU A 358 29.90 -6.78 -8.96
N GLU A 359 31.05 -6.85 -8.28
CA GLU A 359 31.54 -8.09 -7.69
C GLU A 359 30.59 -8.60 -6.58
N ALA A 360 30.11 -7.71 -5.71
CA ALA A 360 29.15 -8.08 -4.67
C ALA A 360 27.86 -8.67 -5.25
N LEU A 361 27.28 -8.06 -6.28
CA LEU A 361 26.11 -8.56 -6.97
C LEU A 361 26.39 -9.92 -7.63
N ARG A 362 27.52 -10.05 -8.34
CA ARG A 362 27.95 -11.29 -8.98
C ARG A 362 28.05 -12.44 -7.98
N GLN A 363 28.69 -12.21 -6.82
CA GLN A 363 28.84 -13.22 -5.78
C GLN A 363 27.49 -13.67 -5.21
N VAL A 364 26.57 -12.73 -4.99
CA VAL A 364 25.21 -13.06 -4.53
C VAL A 364 24.45 -13.86 -5.59
N PHE A 365 24.60 -13.55 -6.88
CA PHE A 365 23.97 -14.35 -7.94
C PHE A 365 24.55 -15.76 -8.06
N LEU A 366 25.87 -15.92 -7.90
CA LEU A 366 26.53 -17.22 -7.93
C LEU A 366 26.10 -18.08 -6.73
N SER A 367 25.99 -17.51 -5.53
CA SER A 367 25.57 -18.26 -4.33
C SER A 367 24.12 -18.74 -4.44
N LEU A 368 23.22 -17.92 -4.97
CA LEU A 368 21.82 -18.30 -5.24
C LEU A 368 21.71 -19.43 -6.27
N SER A 369 22.62 -19.48 -7.24
CA SER A 369 22.65 -20.54 -8.27
C SER A 369 23.16 -21.86 -7.71
N ARG A 370 24.15 -21.83 -6.81
CA ARG A 370 24.70 -23.02 -6.13
C ARG A 370 23.70 -23.67 -5.18
N ASN A 371 22.99 -22.87 -4.37
CA ASN A 371 21.98 -23.38 -3.44
C ASN A 371 20.85 -24.12 -4.18
N ARG A 372 20.46 -23.63 -5.37
CA ARG A 372 19.42 -24.26 -6.20
C ARG A 372 19.85 -25.65 -6.74
N SER A 373 21.13 -25.87 -7.00
CA SER A 373 21.68 -27.16 -7.42
C SER A 373 21.78 -28.15 -6.25
N GLN A 374 22.12 -27.68 -5.06
CA GLN A 374 22.14 -28.51 -3.84
C GLN A 374 20.72 -28.94 -3.42
N ASP A 375 19.73 -28.03 -3.45
CA ASP A 375 18.32 -28.37 -3.15
C ASP A 375 17.73 -29.37 -4.16
N LYS A 376 18.06 -29.24 -5.45
CA LYS A 376 17.67 -30.22 -6.48
C LYS A 376 18.30 -31.59 -6.28
N ASN A 377 19.56 -31.63 -5.85
CA ASN A 377 20.22 -32.90 -5.53
C ASN A 377 19.62 -33.54 -4.27
N LEU A 378 19.37 -32.77 -3.21
CA LEU A 378 18.70 -33.26 -1.99
C LEU A 378 17.27 -33.77 -2.24
N GLY A 379 16.52 -33.13 -3.14
CA GLY A 379 15.20 -33.58 -3.57
C GLY A 379 15.25 -34.92 -4.33
N ARG A 380 16.17 -35.07 -5.27
CA ARG A 380 16.37 -36.33 -6.03
C ARG A 380 16.84 -37.49 -5.14
N THR A 381 17.70 -37.23 -4.16
CA THR A 381 18.15 -38.28 -3.22
C THR A 381 17.02 -38.74 -2.30
N ARG A 382 16.04 -37.88 -1.99
CA ARG A 382 14.84 -38.25 -1.21
C ARG A 382 13.79 -38.99 -2.04
N GLU A 383 13.68 -38.72 -3.34
CA GLU A 383 12.82 -39.46 -4.26
C GLU A 383 13.36 -40.86 -4.59
N MET A 384 14.68 -41.04 -4.67
CA MET A 384 15.30 -42.37 -4.85
C MET A 384 15.37 -43.22 -3.56
N ALA A 385 15.00 -42.64 -2.41
CA ALA A 385 14.96 -43.32 -1.11
C ALA A 385 13.53 -43.68 -0.65
N ARG A 386 12.54 -43.52 -1.53
CA ARG A 386 11.18 -44.07 -1.41
C ARG A 386 11.00 -45.14 -2.49
#